data_AF-A0A837KH86-F1
#
_entry.id   AF-A0A837KH86-F1
#
_cell.length_a   1.000
_cell.length_b   1.000
_cell.length_c   1.000
_cell.angle_alpha   90.00
_cell.angle_beta   90.00
_cell.angle_gamma   90.00
#
_symmetry.space_group_name_H-M   'P 1'
#
loop_
_entity.id
_entity.type
_entity.pdbx_description
1 polymer ?
#
loop_
_entity_poly.entity_id
_entity_poly.type
_entity_poly.pdbx_seq_one_letter_code
_entity_poly.pdbx_strand_id
1 'polypeptide(L)'
;MRNFRPKVVCSLAVSLFLLLGGCSSSTGLVKAGGNVFAQSEIHRLTQDPENVTHYKPMSIQEMTPLLPSSLQSRIKQMDKTKLPFPVEKETAYLVSFSSGSEKEIRHQLQLTYGQHSEVPITEDFFVVRMTETDENPLAHVKPSASGLDSFGNVMRVEPLTDAITFYHHIITTNSSYVYNFYNYDDKNHAVNLIVTNAHEMEFYDQGILYHLAYHTGSNQLDPTLHDQMVALAKNLISVRS
;
A
#
# COMPACT_ATOMS: atom_id res chain seq x y z
N MET A 1 -42.21 16.43 75.74
CA MET A 1 -42.15 16.27 74.26
C MET A 1 -41.34 15.01 73.99
N ARG A 2 -41.97 13.86 73.68
CA ARG A 2 -42.15 13.27 72.32
C ARG A 2 -40.86 13.39 71.48
N ASN A 3 -40.21 12.36 70.91
CA ASN A 3 -40.64 11.02 70.49
C ASN A 3 -39.41 10.10 70.20
N PHE A 4 -39.60 8.80 70.41
CA PHE A 4 -39.26 7.63 69.58
C PHE A 4 -37.99 7.55 68.67
N ARG A 5 -37.22 6.46 68.87
CA ARG A 5 -36.25 5.83 67.92
C ARG A 5 -36.99 5.12 66.75
N PRO A 6 -36.36 4.80 65.59
CA PRO A 6 -35.61 3.53 65.42
C PRO A 6 -34.43 3.55 64.41
N LYS A 7 -33.85 2.35 64.23
CA LYS A 7 -32.59 1.90 63.62
C LYS A 7 -32.62 1.72 62.07
N VAL A 8 -31.49 1.22 61.55
CA VAL A 8 -31.23 0.47 60.29
C VAL A 8 -31.11 1.40 59.05
N VAL A 9 -30.22 1.25 58.06
CA VAL A 9 -29.62 0.08 57.40
C VAL A 9 -28.31 0.47 56.70
N CYS A 10 -27.37 -0.48 56.63
CA CYS A 10 -26.27 -0.54 55.67
C CYS A 10 -26.65 -0.10 54.25
N SER A 11 -25.77 0.62 53.58
CA SER A 11 -25.36 0.23 52.22
C SER A 11 -24.02 0.84 51.88
N LEU A 12 -23.03 -0.04 51.93
CA LEU A 12 -21.72 0.08 51.33
C LEU A 12 -21.92 0.16 49.81
N ALA A 13 -22.00 1.36 49.24
CA ALA A 13 -22.00 1.53 47.79
C ALA A 13 -20.56 1.39 47.29
N VAL A 14 -20.11 0.14 47.15
CA VAL A 14 -18.92 -0.20 46.37
C VAL A 14 -19.26 0.06 44.91
N SER A 15 -18.89 1.23 44.42
CA SER A 15 -18.96 1.58 43.00
C SER A 15 -17.87 0.80 42.27
N LEU A 16 -18.15 -0.47 42.00
CA LEU A 16 -17.42 -1.31 41.06
C LEU A 16 -17.72 -0.75 39.66
N PHE A 17 -16.99 0.29 39.26
CA PHE A 17 -16.89 0.64 37.85
C PHE A 17 -16.13 -0.50 37.18
N LEU A 18 -16.92 -1.44 36.68
CA LEU A 18 -16.55 -2.38 35.64
C LEU A 18 -15.83 -1.56 34.57
N LEU A 19 -14.51 -1.68 34.56
CA LEU A 19 -13.69 -1.51 33.38
C LEU A 19 -14.35 -2.38 32.32
N LEU A 20 -15.19 -1.74 31.51
CA LEU A 20 -15.56 -2.24 30.19
C LEU A 20 -14.23 -2.34 29.45
N GLY A 21 -13.57 -3.49 29.64
CA GLY A 21 -12.58 -3.99 28.72
C GLY A 21 -13.32 -4.08 27.41
N GLY A 22 -13.22 -3.01 26.61
CA GLY A 22 -13.59 -3.05 25.23
C GLY A 22 -12.96 -4.32 24.67
N CYS A 23 -13.79 -5.19 24.15
CA CYS A 23 -13.32 -6.33 23.38
C CYS A 23 -12.35 -5.77 22.34
N SER A 24 -11.04 -5.89 22.60
CA SER A 24 -10.09 -5.89 21.51
C SER A 24 -10.43 -7.19 20.79
N SER A 25 -11.28 -7.10 19.77
CA SER A 25 -11.22 -8.07 18.69
C SER A 25 -9.75 -8.10 18.32
N SER A 26 -9.05 -9.17 18.68
CA SER A 26 -7.68 -9.37 18.25
C SER A 26 -7.76 -9.60 16.75
N THR A 27 -7.88 -8.52 16.00
CA THR A 27 -7.57 -8.49 14.57
C THR A 27 -6.21 -9.14 14.48
N GLY A 28 -6.03 -10.16 13.65
CA GLY A 28 -4.75 -10.87 13.52
C GLY A 28 -3.55 -9.97 13.16
N LEU A 29 -3.82 -8.69 12.89
CA LEU A 29 -2.87 -7.62 12.70
C LEU A 29 -2.15 -7.24 14.00
N VAL A 30 -0.84 -7.48 14.04
CA VAL A 30 0.06 -7.01 15.10
C VAL A 30 0.69 -5.70 14.65
N LYS A 31 0.67 -4.66 15.49
CA LYS A 31 1.32 -3.37 15.17
C LYS A 31 2.85 -3.53 15.09
N ALA A 32 3.47 -2.83 14.15
CA ALA A 32 4.91 -2.69 14.01
C ALA A 32 5.35 -1.26 14.32
N GLY A 33 6.62 -1.07 14.69
CA GLY A 33 7.23 0.26 14.80
C GLY A 33 7.41 0.92 13.43
N GLY A 34 7.81 2.20 13.44
CA GLY A 34 8.00 3.02 12.24
C GLY A 34 6.94 4.11 12.10
N ASN A 35 7.28 5.16 11.34
CA ASN A 35 6.41 6.30 11.05
C ASN A 35 6.56 6.78 9.60
N VAL A 36 7.08 5.91 8.73
CA VAL A 36 7.37 6.21 7.33
C VAL A 36 6.13 6.00 6.47
N PHE A 37 6.01 6.70 5.35
CA PHE A 37 4.91 6.46 4.41
C PHE A 37 5.44 6.39 3.00
N ALA A 38 5.12 5.30 2.31
CA ALA A 38 5.55 5.07 0.94
C ALA A 38 4.66 5.87 -0.03
N GLN A 39 5.28 6.72 -0.85
CA GLN A 39 4.60 7.59 -1.81
C GLN A 39 5.41 7.71 -3.10
N SER A 40 4.72 7.98 -4.22
CA SER A 40 5.37 8.30 -5.48
C SER A 40 6.14 9.62 -5.35
N GLU A 41 7.34 9.70 -5.90
CA GLU A 41 8.04 10.99 -6.06
C GLU A 41 7.40 11.82 -7.17
N ILE A 42 6.79 11.16 -8.15
CA ILE A 42 6.14 11.79 -9.30
C ILE A 42 4.82 12.45 -8.86
N HIS A 43 4.02 11.73 -8.07
CA HIS A 43 2.66 12.13 -7.69
C HIS A 43 2.38 11.90 -6.21
N ARG A 44 2.25 12.99 -5.45
CA ARG A 44 1.86 12.91 -4.04
C ARG A 44 0.35 12.80 -3.93
N LEU A 45 -0.11 12.16 -2.85
CA LEU A 45 -1.53 12.23 -2.47
C LEU A 45 -1.92 13.70 -2.31
N THR A 46 -3.17 14.06 -2.64
CA THR A 46 -3.64 15.45 -2.51
C THR A 46 -3.54 15.97 -1.07
N GLN A 47 -3.56 15.06 -0.10
CA GLN A 47 -3.48 15.36 1.33
C GLN A 47 -2.38 14.51 1.95
N ASP A 48 -1.55 15.14 2.78
CA ASP A 48 -0.48 14.42 3.47
C ASP A 48 -1.06 13.41 4.48
N PRO A 49 -0.49 12.21 4.55
CA PRO A 49 -0.90 11.20 5.51
C PRO A 49 -0.50 11.60 6.93
N GLU A 50 -1.45 11.48 7.85
CA GLU A 50 -1.26 11.65 9.29
C GLU A 50 -1.48 10.31 10.03
N ASN A 51 -1.01 10.21 11.27
CA ASN A 51 -1.27 9.06 12.16
C ASN A 51 -0.96 7.68 11.56
N VAL A 52 0.14 7.62 10.80
CA VAL A 52 0.58 6.40 10.12
C VAL A 52 0.83 5.28 11.12
N THR A 53 0.15 4.15 10.95
CA THR A 53 0.30 2.95 11.77
C THR A 53 0.66 1.77 10.87
N HIS A 54 1.80 1.15 11.15
CA HIS A 54 2.23 -0.05 10.45
C HIS A 54 1.77 -1.32 11.17
N TYR A 55 1.51 -2.35 10.38
CA TYR A 55 1.29 -3.70 10.88
C TYR A 55 2.44 -4.61 10.45
N LYS A 56 2.73 -5.63 11.26
CA LYS A 56 3.72 -6.65 10.96
C LYS A 56 3.34 -7.32 9.63
N PRO A 57 4.28 -7.46 8.68
CA PRO A 57 3.99 -8.11 7.43
C PRO A 57 3.71 -9.60 7.61
N MET A 58 2.96 -10.17 6.67
CA MET A 58 2.62 -11.59 6.60
C MET A 58 2.46 -12.02 5.15
N SER A 59 2.13 -13.30 4.90
CA SER A 59 1.82 -13.75 3.54
C SER A 59 0.55 -13.05 3.01
N ILE A 60 0.43 -12.97 1.69
CA ILE A 60 -0.74 -12.37 1.03
C ILE A 60 -2.02 -13.12 1.42
N GLN A 61 -1.95 -14.46 1.54
CA GLN A 61 -3.07 -15.32 1.91
C GLN A 61 -3.53 -15.06 3.35
N GLU A 62 -2.59 -14.88 4.29
CA GLU A 62 -2.91 -14.54 5.68
C GLU A 62 -3.45 -13.11 5.82
N MET A 63 -2.95 -12.16 5.03
CA MET A 63 -3.38 -10.76 5.06
C MET A 63 -4.78 -10.57 4.49
N THR A 64 -5.10 -11.23 3.37
CA THR A 64 -6.35 -11.04 2.62
C THR A 64 -7.64 -11.07 3.47
N PRO A 65 -7.86 -12.03 4.40
CA PRO A 65 -9.05 -12.04 5.25
C PRO A 65 -9.11 -10.90 6.28
N LEU A 66 -8.00 -10.19 6.53
CA LEU A 66 -7.89 -9.12 7.52
C LEU A 66 -8.05 -7.72 6.93
N LEU A 67 -8.15 -7.59 5.61
CA LEU A 67 -8.21 -6.32 4.92
C LEU A 67 -9.60 -5.66 5.01
N PRO A 68 -9.67 -4.33 4.91
CA PRO A 68 -10.94 -3.65 4.68
C PRO A 68 -11.57 -4.12 3.36
N SER A 69 -12.90 -4.12 3.30
CA SER A 69 -13.67 -4.64 2.16
C SER A 69 -13.33 -3.96 0.83
N SER A 70 -12.99 -2.67 0.88
CA SER A 70 -12.50 -1.85 -0.23
C SER A 70 -11.27 -2.45 -0.92
N LEU A 71 -10.31 -2.97 -0.15
CA LEU A 71 -9.09 -3.59 -0.67
C LEU A 71 -9.25 -5.10 -0.88
N GLN A 72 -9.94 -5.80 0.01
CA GLN A 72 -10.12 -7.25 -0.07
C GLN A 72 -10.73 -7.68 -1.41
N SER A 73 -11.73 -6.93 -1.90
CA SER A 73 -12.40 -7.24 -3.18
C SER A 73 -11.58 -6.92 -4.43
N ARG A 74 -10.41 -6.27 -4.27
CA ARG A 74 -9.51 -5.86 -5.35
C ARG A 74 -8.30 -6.75 -5.50
N ILE A 75 -8.02 -7.62 -4.53
CA ILE A 75 -6.89 -8.54 -4.59
C ILE A 75 -7.22 -9.70 -5.49
N LYS A 76 -6.40 -9.87 -6.52
CA LYS A 76 -6.30 -11.11 -7.28
C LYS A 76 -5.01 -11.81 -6.94
N GLN A 77 -5.08 -13.13 -6.81
CA GLN A 77 -3.87 -13.93 -6.80
C GLN A 77 -3.16 -13.78 -8.14
N MET A 78 -1.89 -13.39 -8.08
CA MET A 78 -1.04 -13.27 -9.26
C MET A 78 -0.52 -14.65 -9.68
N ASP A 79 -0.53 -14.92 -10.99
CA ASP A 79 0.22 -16.02 -11.56
C ASP A 79 1.70 -15.63 -11.64
N LYS A 80 2.48 -16.12 -10.67
CA LYS A 80 3.91 -15.80 -10.52
C LYS A 80 4.76 -16.29 -11.69
N THR A 81 4.29 -17.27 -12.46
CA THR A 81 5.00 -17.75 -13.65
C THR A 81 5.05 -16.71 -14.77
N LYS A 82 4.23 -15.65 -14.66
CA LYS A 82 4.22 -14.50 -15.55
C LYS A 82 5.18 -13.39 -15.14
N LEU A 83 5.89 -13.52 -14.03
CA LEU A 83 6.99 -12.60 -13.70
C LEU A 83 8.26 -13.04 -14.43
N PRO A 84 9.12 -12.09 -14.85
CA PRO A 84 10.34 -12.39 -15.60
C PRO A 84 11.49 -12.92 -14.73
N PHE A 85 11.21 -13.25 -13.46
CA PHE A 85 12.15 -13.79 -12.49
C PHE A 85 11.42 -14.80 -11.58
N PRO A 86 12.13 -15.78 -11.00
CA PRO A 86 11.54 -16.68 -10.02
C PRO A 86 11.21 -15.93 -8.73
N VAL A 87 10.02 -16.17 -8.17
CA VAL A 87 9.61 -15.54 -6.90
C VAL A 87 9.89 -16.47 -5.73
N GLU A 88 10.84 -16.13 -4.87
CA GLU A 88 11.14 -16.86 -3.64
C GLU A 88 10.38 -16.31 -2.42
N LYS A 89 10.06 -15.02 -2.41
CA LYS A 89 9.35 -14.38 -1.29
C LYS A 89 8.16 -13.55 -1.74
N GLU A 90 7.06 -13.73 -1.03
CA GLU A 90 5.84 -12.95 -1.14
C GLU A 90 5.54 -12.32 0.21
N THR A 91 5.26 -11.03 0.25
CA THR A 91 5.00 -10.34 1.51
C THR A 91 3.96 -9.26 1.31
N ALA A 92 2.98 -9.20 2.23
CA ALA A 92 1.98 -8.16 2.29
C ALA A 92 2.26 -7.23 3.47
N TYR A 93 2.28 -5.92 3.19
CA TYR A 93 2.36 -4.86 4.19
C TYR A 93 1.04 -4.11 4.20
N LEU A 94 0.43 -3.97 5.37
CA LEU A 94 -0.72 -3.11 5.58
C LEU A 94 -0.27 -1.91 6.42
N VAL A 95 -0.71 -0.74 6.01
CA VAL A 95 -0.51 0.52 6.72
C VAL A 95 -1.86 1.20 6.82
N SER A 96 -2.23 1.67 7.99
CA SER A 96 -3.36 2.59 8.16
C SER A 96 -2.86 4.01 8.37
N PHE A 97 -3.62 4.98 7.88
CA PHE A 97 -3.32 6.40 8.02
C PHE A 97 -4.62 7.18 8.04
N SER A 98 -4.58 8.42 8.52
CA SER A 98 -5.67 9.37 8.34
C SER A 98 -5.27 10.41 7.32
N SER A 99 -6.19 10.82 6.45
CA SER A 99 -5.98 11.96 5.56
C SER A 99 -7.24 12.81 5.46
N GLY A 100 -7.06 14.07 5.10
CA GLY A 100 -8.15 15.01 4.86
C GLY A 100 -8.77 15.63 6.08
N SER A 101 -9.73 16.52 5.82
CA SER A 101 -10.39 17.32 6.85
C SER A 101 -11.16 16.48 7.86
N GLU A 102 -11.72 15.35 7.42
CA GLU A 102 -12.51 14.44 8.27
C GLU A 102 -11.66 13.41 9.02
N LYS A 103 -10.34 13.35 8.73
CA LYS A 103 -9.38 12.41 9.33
C LYS A 103 -9.84 10.96 9.31
N GLU A 104 -10.54 10.56 8.25
CA GLU A 104 -11.00 9.18 8.07
C GLU A 104 -9.82 8.22 8.00
N ILE A 105 -9.97 7.04 8.61
CA ILE A 105 -8.95 5.99 8.56
C ILE A 105 -8.99 5.34 7.18
N ARG A 106 -7.85 5.38 6.51
CA ARG A 106 -7.56 4.81 5.21
C ARG A 106 -6.43 3.82 5.30
N HIS A 107 -6.27 3.04 4.24
CA HIS A 107 -5.30 1.97 4.18
C HIS A 107 -4.46 2.05 2.92
N GLN A 108 -3.19 1.71 3.10
CA GLN A 108 -2.28 1.42 2.01
C GLN A 108 -1.83 -0.04 2.16
N LEU A 109 -2.04 -0.82 1.11
CA LEU A 109 -1.60 -2.20 1.01
C LEU A 109 -0.47 -2.29 -0.01
N GLN A 110 0.65 -2.89 0.37
CA GLN A 110 1.74 -3.23 -0.52
C GLN A 110 1.90 -4.74 -0.60
N LEU A 111 1.88 -5.28 -1.81
CA LEU A 111 2.24 -6.65 -2.13
C LEU A 111 3.62 -6.63 -2.77
N THR A 112 4.57 -7.37 -2.22
CA THR A 112 5.95 -7.46 -2.70
C THR A 112 6.25 -8.89 -3.13
N TYR A 113 6.76 -9.02 -4.35
CA TYR A 113 7.27 -10.27 -4.94
C TYR A 113 8.76 -10.07 -5.18
N GLY A 114 9.60 -10.81 -4.47
CA GLY A 114 11.06 -10.71 -4.56
C GLY A 114 11.69 -12.01 -5.03
N GLN A 115 12.78 -11.89 -5.79
CA GLN A 115 13.58 -13.05 -6.19
C GLN A 115 14.26 -13.72 -5.01
N HIS A 116 14.65 -12.98 -3.96
CA HIS A 116 15.28 -13.54 -2.77
C HIS A 116 14.55 -13.16 -1.47
N SER A 117 14.97 -13.81 -0.38
CA SER A 117 14.33 -13.72 0.94
C SER A 117 14.57 -12.38 1.66
N GLU A 118 15.65 -11.69 1.31
CA GLU A 118 15.93 -10.30 1.63
C GLU A 118 15.88 -9.54 0.30
N VAL A 119 15.32 -8.33 0.29
CA VAL A 119 15.31 -7.51 -0.93
C VAL A 119 16.40 -6.45 -0.76
N PRO A 120 17.68 -6.74 -1.09
CA PRO A 120 18.64 -5.70 -1.33
C PRO A 120 18.22 -4.90 -2.58
N ILE A 121 18.64 -3.64 -2.61
CA ILE A 121 18.30 -2.59 -3.58
C ILE A 121 18.55 -2.98 -5.06
N THR A 122 19.32 -4.05 -5.30
CA THR A 122 19.88 -4.46 -6.61
C THR A 122 19.20 -5.68 -7.25
N GLU A 123 18.18 -6.24 -6.61
CA GLU A 123 17.59 -7.51 -7.04
C GLU A 123 16.25 -7.36 -7.76
N ASP A 124 15.87 -8.43 -8.45
CA ASP A 124 14.62 -8.45 -9.21
C ASP A 124 13.42 -8.44 -8.26
N PHE A 125 12.54 -7.47 -8.47
CA PHE A 125 11.32 -7.33 -7.68
C PHE A 125 10.15 -6.85 -8.52
N PHE A 126 8.96 -7.13 -7.99
CA PHE A 126 7.73 -6.52 -8.42
C PHE A 126 6.91 -6.12 -7.19
N VAL A 127 6.46 -4.87 -7.15
CA VAL A 127 5.64 -4.33 -6.08
C VAL A 127 4.31 -3.86 -6.65
N VAL A 128 3.23 -4.16 -5.95
CA VAL A 128 1.90 -3.61 -6.19
C VAL A 128 1.47 -2.87 -4.93
N ARG A 129 1.34 -1.55 -5.00
CA ARG A 129 0.86 -0.70 -3.91
C ARG A 129 -0.52 -0.16 -4.25
N MET A 130 -1.49 -0.39 -3.37
CA MET A 130 -2.86 0.10 -3.45
C MET A 130 -3.08 1.07 -2.29
N THR A 131 -3.43 2.32 -2.60
CA THR A 131 -3.66 3.37 -1.59
C THR A 131 -5.08 3.90 -1.71
N GLU A 132 -5.84 3.86 -0.62
CA GLU A 132 -7.16 4.48 -0.56
C GLU A 132 -7.04 6.01 -0.62
N THR A 133 -7.70 6.65 -1.60
CA THR A 133 -7.72 8.10 -1.82
C THR A 133 -9.00 8.50 -2.54
N ASP A 134 -9.68 9.56 -2.09
CA ASP A 134 -10.95 9.97 -2.69
C ASP A 134 -10.73 10.60 -4.05
N GLU A 135 -9.73 11.46 -4.13
CA GLU A 135 -9.40 12.18 -5.33
C GLU A 135 -8.38 11.40 -6.16
N ASN A 136 -8.52 11.50 -7.48
CA ASN A 136 -7.55 10.96 -8.41
C ASN A 136 -6.28 11.84 -8.37
N PRO A 137 -5.17 11.37 -7.77
CA PRO A 137 -3.95 12.17 -7.69
C PRO A 137 -3.27 12.33 -9.07
N LEU A 138 -3.71 11.58 -10.07
CA LEU A 138 -3.22 11.61 -11.44
C LEU A 138 -4.02 12.59 -12.34
N ALA A 139 -5.07 13.24 -11.83
CA ALA A 139 -5.97 14.08 -12.63
C ALA A 139 -5.27 15.27 -13.32
N HIS A 140 -4.14 15.72 -12.78
CA HIS A 140 -3.36 16.83 -13.32
C HIS A 140 -2.18 16.40 -14.18
N VAL A 141 -1.97 15.09 -14.34
CA VAL A 141 -0.84 14.55 -15.07
C VAL A 141 -1.07 14.77 -16.55
N LYS A 142 -0.28 15.69 -17.11
CA LYS A 142 -0.25 15.98 -18.53
C LYS A 142 0.96 15.28 -19.13
N PRO A 143 0.77 14.25 -19.97
CA PRO A 143 1.87 13.62 -20.67
C PRO A 143 2.63 14.68 -21.47
N SER A 144 3.96 14.63 -21.45
CA SER A 144 4.76 15.48 -22.34
C SER A 144 4.42 15.14 -23.79
N ALA A 145 4.36 16.16 -24.65
CA ALA A 145 4.20 15.95 -26.09
C ALA A 145 5.35 15.11 -26.70
N SER A 146 6.51 15.07 -26.05
CA SER A 146 7.65 14.23 -26.46
C SER A 146 7.53 12.76 -26.01
N GLY A 147 6.57 12.42 -25.14
CA GLY A 147 6.52 11.10 -24.51
C GLY A 147 7.66 10.81 -23.54
N LEU A 148 8.32 11.86 -23.03
CA LEU A 148 9.43 11.76 -22.07
C LEU A 148 9.07 12.43 -20.74
N ASP A 149 9.61 11.91 -19.64
CA ASP A 149 9.56 12.54 -18.32
C ASP A 149 10.62 13.66 -18.15
N SER A 150 10.69 14.28 -16.97
CA SER A 150 11.63 15.38 -16.71
C SER A 150 13.10 14.97 -16.72
N PHE A 151 13.40 13.67 -16.66
CA PHE A 151 14.76 13.11 -16.72
C PHE A 151 15.10 12.58 -18.13
N GLY A 152 14.17 12.65 -19.08
CA GLY A 152 14.35 12.14 -20.43
C GLY A 152 14.08 10.63 -20.57
N ASN A 153 13.50 10.01 -19.54
CA ASN A 153 13.04 8.62 -19.62
C ASN A 153 11.71 8.54 -20.38
N VAL A 154 11.37 7.35 -20.87
CA VAL A 154 10.13 7.15 -21.63
C VAL A 154 8.92 7.14 -20.69
N MET A 155 7.90 7.91 -21.03
CA MET A 155 6.60 7.90 -20.37
C MET A 155 5.54 7.45 -21.36
N ARG A 156 5.10 6.19 -21.25
CA ARG A 156 3.96 5.69 -22.03
C ARG A 156 2.67 6.03 -21.31
N VAL A 157 1.70 6.52 -22.07
CA VAL A 157 0.36 6.83 -21.56
C VAL A 157 -0.65 6.16 -22.44
N GLU A 158 -1.38 5.22 -21.86
CA GLU A 158 -2.27 4.34 -22.57
C GLU A 158 -3.62 4.23 -21.84
N PRO A 159 -4.73 4.04 -22.55
CA PRO A 159 -5.98 3.66 -21.91
C PRO A 159 -5.84 2.25 -21.35
N LEU A 160 -6.09 2.09 -20.05
CA LEU A 160 -6.34 0.79 -19.44
C LEU A 160 -7.73 0.27 -19.83
N THR A 161 -8.70 1.19 -19.77
CA THR A 161 -10.07 1.07 -20.28
C THR A 161 -10.46 2.41 -20.91
N ASP A 162 -11.69 2.53 -21.41
CA ASP A 162 -12.20 3.81 -21.93
C ASP A 162 -12.21 4.94 -20.87
N ALA A 163 -12.23 4.59 -19.58
CA ALA A 163 -12.33 5.54 -18.47
C ALA A 163 -11.05 5.67 -17.63
N ILE A 164 -10.13 4.70 -17.70
CA ILE A 164 -8.94 4.67 -16.83
C ILE A 164 -7.69 4.87 -17.68
N THR A 165 -6.93 5.93 -17.34
CA THR A 165 -5.61 6.18 -17.93
C THR A 165 -4.53 5.50 -17.11
N PHE A 166 -3.60 4.88 -17.83
CA PHE A 166 -2.44 4.19 -17.31
C PHE A 166 -1.17 4.96 -17.69
N TYR A 167 -0.34 5.23 -16.70
CA TYR A 167 0.93 5.95 -16.85
C TYR A 167 2.07 4.99 -16.58
N HIS A 168 3.04 4.89 -17.48
CA HIS A 168 4.17 3.97 -17.35
C HIS A 168 5.48 4.69 -17.59
N HIS A 169 6.24 4.86 -16.51
CA HIS A 169 7.56 5.45 -16.49
C HIS A 169 8.61 4.34 -16.68
N ILE A 170 9.32 4.40 -17.80
CA ILE A 170 10.35 3.44 -18.19
C ILE A 170 11.70 4.15 -18.18
N ILE A 171 12.54 3.83 -17.19
CA ILE A 171 13.91 4.32 -17.09
C ILE A 171 14.71 3.89 -18.33
N THR A 172 15.20 4.87 -19.09
CA THR A 172 16.06 4.67 -20.27
C THR A 172 17.34 5.50 -20.22
N THR A 173 17.52 6.28 -19.15
CA THR A 173 18.70 7.12 -18.90
C THR A 173 19.38 6.73 -17.59
N ASN A 174 20.49 7.40 -17.26
CA ASN A 174 21.19 7.20 -15.98
C ASN A 174 20.56 7.98 -14.81
N SER A 175 19.38 8.58 -14.99
CA SER A 175 18.68 9.37 -13.98
C SER A 175 17.19 9.04 -14.01
N SER A 176 16.55 9.01 -12.85
CA SER A 176 15.13 8.71 -12.71
C SER A 176 14.59 9.33 -11.43
N TYR A 177 13.26 9.32 -11.32
CA TYR A 177 12.62 9.40 -10.02
C TYR A 177 13.01 8.19 -9.16
N VAL A 178 12.91 8.38 -7.86
CA VAL A 178 13.19 7.40 -6.83
C VAL A 178 11.89 6.74 -6.41
N TYR A 179 11.88 5.42 -6.48
CA TYR A 179 10.81 4.59 -5.95
C TYR A 179 11.12 4.19 -4.50
N ASN A 180 10.10 4.24 -3.66
CA ASN A 180 10.19 3.77 -2.28
C ASN A 180 9.08 2.77 -1.95
N PHE A 181 9.42 1.76 -1.16
CA PHE A 181 8.51 0.71 -0.73
C PHE A 181 8.88 0.18 0.65
N TYR A 182 7.91 -0.40 1.34
CA TYR A 182 8.10 -0.89 2.71
C TYR A 182 8.99 -2.13 2.77
N ASN A 183 9.81 -2.17 3.81
CA ASN A 183 10.54 -3.33 4.28
C ASN A 183 10.40 -3.45 5.79
N TYR A 184 10.36 -4.68 6.31
CA TYR A 184 10.32 -4.92 7.74
C TYR A 184 11.70 -5.31 8.27
N ASP A 185 12.13 -4.61 9.31
CA ASP A 185 13.33 -4.92 10.07
C ASP A 185 12.94 -5.84 11.23
N ASP A 186 13.23 -7.14 11.08
CA ASP A 186 12.94 -8.15 12.10
C ASP A 186 13.66 -7.89 13.43
N LYS A 187 14.84 -7.25 13.41
CA LYS A 187 15.62 -6.96 14.60
C LYS A 187 15.02 -5.81 15.41
N ASN A 188 14.59 -4.75 14.72
CA ASN A 188 14.00 -3.57 15.35
C ASN A 188 12.47 -3.62 15.47
N HIS A 189 11.85 -4.67 14.91
CA HIS A 189 10.40 -4.84 14.83
C HIS A 189 9.68 -3.61 14.25
N ALA A 190 10.26 -3.03 13.20
CA ALA A 190 9.84 -1.77 12.61
C ALA A 190 9.78 -1.84 11.08
N VAL A 191 8.84 -1.11 10.50
CA VAL A 191 8.77 -0.89 9.06
C VAL A 191 9.60 0.33 8.69
N ASN A 192 10.46 0.15 7.68
CA ASN A 192 11.28 1.19 7.07
C ASN A 192 10.98 1.27 5.56
N LEU A 193 11.54 2.27 4.86
CA LEU A 193 11.48 2.35 3.41
C LEU A 193 12.79 1.86 2.79
N ILE A 194 12.68 1.00 1.79
CA ILE A 194 13.72 0.82 0.78
C ILE A 194 13.55 1.95 -0.23
N VAL A 195 14.67 2.51 -0.67
CA VAL A 195 14.75 3.62 -1.62
C VAL A 195 15.59 3.13 -2.80
N THR A 196 15.04 3.13 -4.01
CA THR A 196 15.67 2.58 -5.22
C THR A 196 15.17 3.26 -6.49
N ASN A 197 15.69 2.86 -7.65
CA ASN A 197 15.14 3.22 -8.95
C ASN A 197 14.39 2.02 -9.53
N ALA A 198 13.21 2.26 -10.09
CA ALA A 198 12.36 1.23 -10.67
C ALA A 198 11.62 1.77 -11.88
N HIS A 199 11.21 0.89 -12.78
CA HIS A 199 10.15 1.24 -13.72
C HIS A 199 8.83 1.29 -12.93
N GLU A 200 8.05 2.34 -13.13
CA GLU A 200 6.84 2.62 -12.35
C GLU A 200 5.61 2.66 -13.25
N MET A 201 4.49 2.11 -12.77
CA MET A 201 3.20 2.12 -13.47
C MET A 201 2.13 2.60 -12.49
N GLU A 202 1.37 3.62 -12.88
CA GLU A 202 0.37 4.27 -12.03
C GLU A 202 -0.97 4.41 -12.75
N PHE A 203 -2.05 4.14 -12.02
CA PHE A 203 -3.41 4.44 -12.46
C PHE A 203 -4.34 4.56 -11.23
N TYR A 204 -5.47 5.21 -11.42
CA TYR A 204 -6.48 5.39 -10.38
C TYR A 204 -7.79 4.72 -10.80
N ASP A 205 -8.38 3.94 -9.90
CA ASP A 205 -9.68 3.30 -10.09
C ASP A 205 -10.50 3.33 -8.81
N GLN A 206 -11.69 3.93 -8.87
CA GLN A 206 -12.74 3.86 -7.83
C GLN A 206 -12.22 4.00 -6.39
N GLY A 207 -11.52 5.10 -6.08
CA GLY A 207 -11.02 5.38 -4.74
C GLY A 207 -9.67 4.75 -4.40
N ILE A 208 -9.02 4.04 -5.33
CA ILE A 208 -7.72 3.40 -5.13
C ILE A 208 -6.71 3.94 -6.14
N LEU A 209 -5.62 4.51 -5.64
CA LEU A 209 -4.41 4.71 -6.43
C LEU A 209 -3.60 3.41 -6.44
N TYR A 210 -3.39 2.88 -7.63
CA TYR A 210 -2.48 1.78 -7.87
C TYR A 210 -1.14 2.34 -8.32
N HIS A 211 -0.09 1.92 -7.62
CA HIS A 211 1.30 2.23 -7.94
C HIS A 211 2.07 0.93 -7.96
N LEU A 212 2.47 0.50 -9.15
CA LEU A 212 3.22 -0.71 -9.38
C LEU A 212 4.67 -0.33 -9.73
N ALA A 213 5.62 -1.13 -9.29
CA ALA A 213 7.03 -0.91 -9.61
C ALA A 213 7.76 -2.21 -9.85
N TYR A 214 8.71 -2.22 -10.78
CA TYR A 214 9.57 -3.38 -11.02
C TYR A 214 11.00 -3.00 -11.35
N HIS A 215 11.89 -3.94 -11.02
CA HIS A 215 13.29 -3.95 -11.38
C HIS A 215 13.63 -5.37 -11.83
N THR A 216 14.34 -5.52 -12.95
CA THR A 216 14.65 -6.84 -13.54
C THR A 216 16.09 -6.87 -14.09
N GLY A 217 17.05 -6.60 -13.22
CA GLY A 217 18.48 -6.75 -13.47
C GLY A 217 18.93 -6.23 -14.85
N SER A 218 19.48 -7.10 -15.69
CA SER A 218 20.04 -6.75 -17.00
C SER A 218 19.01 -6.54 -18.13
N ASN A 219 17.73 -6.85 -17.91
CA ASN A 219 16.71 -6.85 -18.98
C ASN A 219 15.92 -5.53 -19.08
N GLN A 220 16.35 -4.48 -18.39
CA GLN A 220 15.56 -3.24 -18.19
C GLN A 220 15.20 -2.47 -19.46
N LEU A 221 15.92 -2.69 -20.56
CA LEU A 221 15.70 -1.99 -21.83
C LEU A 221 15.02 -2.86 -22.88
N ASP A 222 14.66 -4.11 -22.55
CA ASP A 222 13.93 -4.98 -23.46
C ASP A 222 12.46 -4.51 -23.59
N PRO A 223 11.99 -4.09 -24.78
CA PRO A 223 10.61 -3.67 -24.95
C PRO A 223 9.58 -4.76 -24.59
N THR A 224 9.92 -6.03 -24.79
CA THR A 224 9.01 -7.16 -24.53
C THR A 224 8.75 -7.35 -23.04
N LEU A 225 9.72 -7.04 -22.19
CA LEU A 225 9.55 -7.00 -20.74
C LEU A 225 8.48 -5.99 -20.34
N HIS A 226 8.55 -4.77 -20.88
CA HIS A 226 7.62 -3.71 -20.53
C HIS A 226 6.19 -4.09 -20.91
N ASP A 227 6.00 -4.65 -22.10
CA ASP A 227 4.68 -5.10 -22.56
C ASP A 227 4.14 -6.26 -21.70
N GLN A 228 5.01 -7.18 -21.26
CA GLN A 228 4.67 -8.24 -20.31
C GLN A 228 4.23 -7.67 -18.96
N MET A 229 4.95 -6.69 -18.42
CA MET A 229 4.61 -6.05 -17.14
C MET A 229 3.30 -5.26 -17.23
N VAL A 230 3.04 -4.60 -18.36
CA VAL A 230 1.74 -3.97 -18.64
C VAL A 230 0.64 -5.03 -18.66
N ALA A 231 0.81 -6.14 -19.38
CA ALA A 231 -0.17 -7.22 -19.41
C ALA A 231 -0.44 -7.82 -18.01
N LEU A 232 0.59 -7.92 -17.18
CA LEU A 232 0.46 -8.35 -15.78
C LEU A 232 -0.36 -7.34 -14.96
N ALA A 233 -0.03 -6.05 -15.05
CA ALA A 233 -0.79 -4.98 -14.40
C ALA A 233 -2.27 -5.02 -14.81
N LYS A 234 -2.56 -5.12 -16.12
CA LYS A 234 -3.92 -5.22 -16.65
C LYS A 234 -4.68 -6.43 -16.09
N ASN A 235 -4.01 -7.57 -15.88
CA ASN A 235 -4.64 -8.79 -15.34
C ASN A 235 -4.97 -8.71 -13.85
N LEU A 236 -4.13 -8.03 -13.05
CA LEU A 236 -4.31 -7.89 -11.60
C LEU A 236 -5.60 -7.13 -11.25
N ILE A 237 -6.11 -6.35 -12.18
CA ILE A 237 -7.25 -5.49 -11.98
C ILE A 237 -8.49 -6.22 -12.52
N SER A 238 -9.48 -6.47 -11.67
CA SER A 238 -10.85 -6.68 -12.16
C SER A 238 -11.43 -5.29 -12.24
N VAL A 239 -11.26 -4.62 -13.39
CA VAL A 239 -12.03 -3.40 -13.63
C VAL A 239 -13.48 -3.87 -13.65
N ARG A 240 -14.26 -3.47 -12.65
CA ARG A 240 -15.69 -3.77 -12.63
C ARG A 240 -16.32 -2.94 -13.74
N SER A 241 -16.65 -3.59 -14.85
CA SER A 241 -17.52 -3.05 -15.91
C SER A 241 -18.92 -2.81 -15.35
#